data_AF-X1UGN5-F1
#
_entry.id   AF-X1UGN5-F1
#
_cell.length_a   1.000
_cell.length_b   1.000
_cell.length_c   1.000
_cell.angle_alpha   90.00
_cell.angle_beta   90.00
_cell.angle_gamma   90.00
#
_symmetry.space_group_name_H-M   'P 1'
#
loop_
_entity.id
_entity.type
_entity.pdbx_description
1 polymer ?
#
loop_
_entity_poly.entity_id
_entity_poly.type
_entity_poly.pdbx_seq_one_letter_code
_entity_poly.pdbx_strand_id
1 'polypeptide(L)'
;VYLYENAAKSPERKNLAKIRSGGYEGLEEKLKRPEWKPDFGPSAYNERVKRSGATVIGARRFLIAYNININSKDKSPASRIAGEIRERGKTVKDEKGKTVRIPGKLKHCKAIGWYVDDYKRAQVSVN
;
A
#
# COMPACT_ATOMS: atom_id res chain seq x y z
N VAL A 1 -15.53 9.08 3.32
CA VAL A 1 -15.25 8.18 2.16
C VAL A 1 -14.29 8.89 1.22
N TYR A 2 -13.26 8.20 0.74
CA TYR A 2 -12.33 8.70 -0.29
C TYR A 2 -12.53 7.92 -1.59
N LEU A 3 -12.47 8.62 -2.73
CA LEU A 3 -12.49 7.99 -4.04
C LEU A 3 -11.07 7.76 -4.57
N TYR A 4 -10.82 6.60 -5.19
CA TYR A 4 -9.50 6.24 -5.73
C TYR A 4 -9.56 5.65 -7.15
N GLU A 5 -8.38 5.47 -7.77
CA GLU A 5 -8.22 5.02 -9.16
C GLU A 5 -9.06 5.85 -10.15
N ASN A 6 -9.87 5.22 -11.00
CA ASN A 6 -10.65 5.91 -12.03
C ASN A 6 -11.77 6.79 -11.45
N ALA A 7 -12.11 6.61 -10.17
CA ALA A 7 -13.09 7.44 -9.47
C ALA A 7 -12.44 8.62 -8.70
N ALA A 8 -11.11 8.69 -8.65
CA ALA A 8 -10.40 9.71 -7.88
C ALA A 8 -10.68 11.13 -8.42
N LYS A 9 -11.08 12.05 -7.54
CA LYS A 9 -11.30 13.47 -7.89
C LYS A 9 -10.00 14.27 -8.05
N SER A 10 -8.87 13.72 -7.63
CA SER A 10 -7.56 14.34 -7.79
C SER A 10 -6.47 13.33 -8.14
N PRO A 11 -5.43 13.73 -8.89
CA PRO A 11 -4.32 12.83 -9.27
C PRO A 11 -3.65 12.18 -8.04
N GLU A 12 -3.54 12.95 -6.97
CA GLU A 12 -2.95 12.56 -5.68
C GLU A 12 -3.66 11.36 -5.03
N ARG A 13 -4.97 11.19 -5.31
CA ARG A 13 -5.82 10.15 -4.73
C ARG A 13 -5.94 8.90 -5.60
N LYS A 14 -5.36 8.89 -6.82
CA LYS A 14 -5.39 7.68 -7.66
C LYS A 14 -4.74 6.48 -6.95
N ASN A 15 -3.62 6.70 -6.27
CA ASN A 15 -2.89 5.64 -5.59
C ASN A 15 -3.46 5.33 -4.19
N LEU A 16 -4.04 4.13 -4.03
CA LEU A 16 -4.59 3.65 -2.75
C LEU A 16 -3.59 3.72 -1.59
N ALA A 17 -2.31 3.42 -1.82
CA ALA A 17 -1.29 3.42 -0.77
C ALA A 17 -1.07 4.83 -0.21
N LYS A 18 -1.24 5.87 -1.04
CA LYS A 18 -1.17 7.28 -0.60
C LYS A 18 -2.37 7.63 0.29
N ILE A 19 -3.56 7.16 -0.04
CA ILE A 19 -4.76 7.35 0.81
C ILE A 19 -4.63 6.58 2.14
N ARG A 20 -4.05 5.37 2.14
CA ARG A 20 -3.92 4.53 3.35
C ARG A 20 -2.69 4.84 4.21
N SER A 21 -1.82 5.74 3.76
CA SER A 21 -0.61 6.12 4.51
C SER A 21 -1.00 6.72 5.87
N GLY A 22 -0.36 6.22 6.93
CA GLY A 22 -0.65 6.56 8.33
C GLY A 22 -1.63 5.61 9.03
N GLY A 23 -2.27 4.67 8.30
CA GLY A 23 -3.19 3.73 8.92
C GLY A 23 -4.44 4.41 9.50
N TYR A 24 -5.08 3.76 10.47
CA TYR A 24 -6.19 4.34 11.23
C TYR A 24 -5.67 5.41 12.20
N GLU A 25 -4.49 5.17 12.78
CA GLU A 25 -3.84 6.00 13.79
C GLU A 25 -3.52 7.41 13.25
N GLY A 26 -3.17 7.52 11.96
CA GLY A 26 -2.92 8.79 11.30
C GLY A 26 -4.17 9.51 10.81
N LEU A 27 -5.38 8.95 10.98
CA LEU A 27 -6.60 9.50 10.39
C LEU A 27 -7.01 10.84 11.00
N GLU A 28 -6.87 11.01 12.31
CA GLU A 28 -7.24 12.24 13.00
C GLU A 28 -6.44 13.44 12.48
N GLU A 29 -5.11 13.34 12.47
CA GLU A 29 -4.23 14.38 11.93
C GLU A 29 -4.46 14.62 10.44
N LYS A 30 -4.74 13.55 9.69
CA LYS A 30 -5.03 13.64 8.27
C LYS A 30 -6.29 14.45 7.99
N LEU A 31 -7.35 14.29 8.80
CA LEU A 31 -8.62 15.00 8.60
C LEU A 31 -8.55 16.50 8.94
N LYS A 32 -7.57 16.94 9.73
CA LYS A 32 -7.31 18.37 9.99
C LYS A 32 -6.81 19.12 8.75
N ARG A 33 -6.28 18.40 7.76
CA ARG A 33 -5.66 18.97 6.57
C ARG A 33 -6.68 19.15 5.44
N PRO A 34 -6.90 20.37 4.91
CA PRO A 34 -7.91 20.63 3.87
C PRO A 34 -7.77 19.77 2.61
N GLU A 35 -6.55 19.47 2.18
CA GLU A 35 -6.25 18.62 1.03
C GLU A 35 -6.70 17.16 1.21
N TRP A 36 -6.91 16.75 2.46
CA TRP A 36 -7.41 15.43 2.85
C TRP A 36 -8.88 15.45 3.24
N LYS A 37 -9.64 16.50 2.91
CA LYS A 37 -11.10 16.48 3.05
C LYS A 37 -11.70 15.27 2.30
N PRO A 38 -12.51 14.41 2.97
CA PRO A 38 -13.15 13.28 2.32
C PRO A 38 -14.04 13.68 1.13
N ASP A 39 -14.16 12.81 0.14
CA ASP A 39 -15.03 13.04 -1.02
C ASP A 39 -16.51 12.99 -0.64
N PHE A 40 -16.86 12.18 0.36
CA PHE A 40 -18.19 12.10 0.96
C PHE A 40 -18.13 11.88 2.48
N GLY A 41 -19.15 12.36 3.19
CA GLY A 41 -19.27 12.23 4.63
C GLY A 41 -18.53 13.33 5.41
N PRO A 42 -18.49 13.21 6.76
CA PRO A 42 -17.92 14.24 7.61
C PRO A 42 -16.40 14.33 7.45
N SER A 43 -15.87 15.55 7.50
CA SER A 43 -14.43 15.81 7.64
C SER A 43 -13.98 15.87 9.11
N ALA A 44 -14.91 15.99 10.06
CA ALA A 44 -14.60 16.01 11.48
C ALA A 44 -14.32 14.59 12.01
N TYR A 45 -13.33 14.48 12.89
CA TYR A 45 -13.00 13.24 13.60
C TYR A 45 -13.97 13.00 14.78
N ASN A 46 -15.24 12.77 14.45
CA ASN A 46 -16.32 12.54 15.42
C ASN A 46 -16.41 11.08 15.89
N GLU A 47 -17.29 10.78 16.83
CA GLU A 47 -17.47 9.43 17.41
C GLU A 47 -17.72 8.33 16.37
N ARG A 48 -18.44 8.64 15.28
CA ARG A 48 -18.65 7.69 14.19
C ARG A 48 -17.33 7.39 13.47
N VAL A 49 -16.56 8.42 13.12
CA VAL A 49 -15.28 8.27 12.43
C VAL A 49 -14.24 7.57 13.32
N LYS A 50 -14.21 7.87 14.61
CA LYS A 50 -13.40 7.13 15.59
C LYS A 50 -13.74 5.63 15.56
N ARG A 51 -15.02 5.27 15.60
CA ARG A 51 -15.40 3.86 15.61
C ARG A 51 -15.12 3.13 14.28
N SER A 52 -15.30 3.80 13.13
CA SER A 52 -15.27 3.14 11.82
C SER A 52 -14.03 3.39 10.97
N GLY A 53 -13.21 4.38 11.32
CA GLY A 53 -12.18 4.91 10.44
C GLY A 53 -12.76 5.52 9.15
N ALA A 54 -12.01 5.37 8.05
CA ALA A 54 -12.39 5.88 6.73
C ALA A 54 -12.45 4.78 5.67
N THR A 55 -13.48 4.83 4.83
CA THR A 55 -13.66 3.92 3.69
C THR A 55 -13.10 4.51 2.40
N VAL A 56 -12.50 3.67 1.56
CA VAL A 56 -12.07 4.02 0.20
C VAL A 56 -12.91 3.25 -0.81
N ILE A 57 -13.45 3.93 -1.81
CA ILE A 57 -14.29 3.36 -2.88
C ILE A 57 -13.70 3.77 -4.22
N GLY A 58 -13.74 2.90 -5.24
CA GLY A 58 -13.34 3.31 -6.57
C GLY A 58 -13.57 2.25 -7.63
N ALA A 59 -13.26 2.62 -8.87
CA ALA A 59 -13.34 1.76 -10.04
C ALA A 59 -11.94 1.55 -10.62
N ARG A 60 -11.60 0.30 -10.97
CA ARG A 60 -10.30 -0.09 -11.53
C ARG A 60 -10.45 -1.24 -12.51
N ARG A 61 -9.42 -1.49 -13.32
CA ARG A 61 -9.30 -2.75 -14.08
C ARG A 61 -9.26 -3.93 -13.10
N PHE A 62 -9.62 -5.12 -13.59
CA PHE A 62 -9.49 -6.34 -12.79
C PHE A 62 -8.07 -6.48 -12.25
N LEU A 63 -7.99 -6.87 -10.99
CA LEU A 63 -6.76 -7.08 -10.26
C LEU A 63 -6.79 -8.49 -9.71
N ILE A 64 -5.67 -9.20 -9.87
CA ILE A 64 -5.51 -10.55 -9.36
C ILE A 64 -4.65 -10.44 -8.10
N ALA A 65 -5.24 -10.75 -6.95
CA ALA A 65 -4.47 -10.95 -5.73
C ALA A 65 -3.83 -12.33 -5.81
N TYR A 66 -2.51 -12.36 -5.95
CA TYR A 66 -1.75 -13.59 -6.14
C TYR A 66 -0.69 -13.76 -5.06
N ASN A 67 -0.76 -14.86 -4.32
CA ASN A 67 0.10 -15.12 -3.18
C ASN A 67 0.97 -16.35 -3.46
N ILE A 68 2.29 -16.18 -3.38
CA ILE A 68 3.27 -17.24 -3.61
C ILE A 68 3.86 -17.65 -2.26
N ASN A 69 3.56 -18.87 -1.82
CA ASN A 69 4.11 -19.41 -0.58
C ASN A 69 5.54 -19.90 -0.79
N ILE A 70 6.44 -19.47 0.08
CA ILE A 70 7.83 -19.91 0.13
C ILE A 70 7.96 -20.91 1.26
N ASN A 71 8.63 -22.04 1.01
CA ASN A 71 8.89 -23.05 2.04
C ASN A 71 10.00 -22.63 3.00
N SER A 72 9.78 -21.53 3.72
CA SER A 72 10.73 -20.98 4.68
C SER A 72 9.99 -20.28 5.81
N LYS A 73 10.59 -20.30 7.01
CA LYS A 73 10.17 -19.44 8.13
C LYS A 73 10.83 -18.07 8.11
N ASP A 74 11.92 -17.93 7.36
CA ASP A 74 12.55 -16.63 7.13
C ASP A 74 11.80 -15.86 6.05
N LYS A 75 11.36 -14.63 6.39
CA LYS A 75 10.68 -13.71 5.46
C LYS A 75 11.62 -12.98 4.51
N SER A 76 12.93 -13.05 4.73
CA SER A 76 13.94 -12.31 3.96
C SER A 76 13.93 -12.69 2.48
N PRO A 77 13.85 -13.98 2.09
CA PRO A 77 13.69 -14.38 0.68
C PRO A 77 12.43 -13.80 0.04
N ALA A 78 11.28 -13.85 0.74
CA ALA A 78 10.03 -13.28 0.25
C ALA A 78 10.14 -11.77 0.03
N SER A 79 10.76 -11.06 0.97
CA SER A 79 10.95 -9.61 0.90
C SER A 79 11.90 -9.21 -0.22
N ARG A 80 12.96 -10.00 -0.44
CA ARG A 80 13.88 -9.83 -1.56
C ARG A 80 13.16 -10.02 -2.89
N ILE A 81 12.43 -11.12 -3.07
CA ILE A 81 11.66 -11.40 -4.29
C ILE A 81 10.64 -10.29 -4.56
N ALA A 82 9.89 -9.86 -3.54
CA ALA A 82 8.93 -8.76 -3.66
C ALA A 82 9.60 -7.47 -4.17
N GLY A 83 10.81 -7.17 -3.69
CA GLY A 83 11.61 -6.04 -4.14
C GLY A 83 12.08 -6.14 -5.59
N GLU A 84 12.40 -7.34 -6.07
CA GLU A 84 12.78 -7.59 -7.48
C GLU A 84 11.60 -7.47 -8.44
N ILE A 85 10.40 -7.92 -8.06
CA ILE A 85 9.27 -8.01 -8.99
C ILE A 85 8.40 -6.76 -9.00
N ARG A 86 8.20 -6.07 -7.86
CA ARG A 86 7.28 -4.92 -7.79
C ARG A 86 7.82 -3.76 -8.60
N GLU A 87 6.95 -3.03 -9.30
CA GLU A 87 7.36 -1.93 -10.18
C GLU A 87 8.17 -0.86 -9.43
N ARG A 88 7.80 -0.57 -8.18
CA ARG A 88 8.54 0.36 -7.30
C ARG A 88 10.01 -0.06 -7.13
N GLY A 89 10.29 -1.36 -7.18
CA GLY A 89 11.62 -1.93 -7.05
C GLY A 89 12.17 -1.90 -5.62
N LYS A 90 13.50 -1.92 -5.54
CA LYS A 90 14.28 -1.95 -4.30
C LYS A 90 15.19 -0.74 -4.19
N THR A 91 15.50 -0.38 -2.96
CA THR A 91 16.44 0.68 -2.64
C THR A 91 17.75 0.02 -2.24
N VAL A 92 18.85 0.39 -2.91
CA VAL A 92 20.19 -0.11 -2.62
C VAL A 92 21.14 1.06 -2.40
N LYS A 93 22.24 0.84 -1.69
CA LYS A 93 23.33 1.81 -1.59
C LYS A 93 24.31 1.53 -2.74
N ASP A 94 24.66 2.58 -3.46
CA ASP A 94 25.70 2.56 -4.49
C ASP A 94 27.10 2.51 -3.83
N GLU A 95 28.15 2.28 -4.62
CA GLU A 95 29.56 2.22 -4.17
C GLU A 95 29.99 3.49 -3.42
N LYS A 96 29.35 4.62 -3.71
CA LYS A 96 29.57 5.92 -3.07
C LYS A 96 28.70 6.15 -1.82
N GLY A 97 28.03 5.11 -1.31
CA GLY A 97 27.10 5.19 -0.17
C GLY A 97 25.77 5.90 -0.46
N LYS A 98 25.57 6.39 -1.69
CA LYS A 98 24.34 7.08 -2.08
C LYS A 98 23.19 6.09 -2.22
N THR A 99 22.04 6.46 -1.69
CA THR A 99 20.82 5.64 -1.80
C THR A 99 20.23 5.78 -3.20
N VAL A 100 20.29 4.69 -3.98
CA VAL A 100 19.73 4.61 -5.34
C VAL A 100 18.56 3.62 -5.37
N ARG A 101 17.62 3.85 -6.28
CA ARG A 101 16.43 3.00 -6.41
C ARG A 101 16.47 2.27 -7.73
N ILE A 102 16.53 0.95 -7.66
CA ILE A 102 16.51 0.06 -8.82
C ILE A 102 15.07 -0.36 -9.05
N PRO A 103 14.46 -0.06 -10.22
CA PRO A 103 13.10 -0.46 -10.53
C PRO A 103 12.99 -1.99 -10.60
N GLY A 104 11.81 -2.52 -10.29
CA GLY A 104 11.56 -3.96 -10.39
C GLY A 104 11.25 -4.40 -11.82
N LYS A 105 11.19 -5.72 -12.01
CA LYS A 105 11.05 -6.36 -13.32
C LYS A 105 9.66 -6.25 -13.94
N LEU A 106 8.60 -6.18 -13.12
CA LEU A 106 7.22 -6.21 -13.60
C LEU A 106 6.57 -4.83 -13.50
N LYS A 107 5.97 -4.37 -14.61
CA LYS A 107 5.17 -3.15 -14.66
C LYS A 107 3.79 -3.38 -14.03
N HIS A 108 3.24 -2.36 -13.39
CA HIS A 108 1.95 -2.37 -12.70
C HIS A 108 1.82 -3.37 -11.55
N CYS A 109 2.92 -4.02 -11.15
CA CYS A 109 2.95 -5.02 -10.08
C CYS A 109 3.29 -4.36 -8.74
N LYS A 110 2.52 -4.69 -7.70
CA LYS A 110 2.81 -4.35 -6.31
C LYS A 110 3.06 -5.64 -5.55
N ALA A 111 4.16 -5.69 -4.80
CA ALA A 111 4.46 -6.87 -3.99
C ALA A 111 5.03 -6.52 -2.62
N ILE A 112 4.74 -7.38 -1.65
CA ILE A 112 5.33 -7.38 -0.32
C ILE A 112 5.68 -8.81 0.11
N GLY A 113 6.80 -8.97 0.79
CA GLY A 113 7.17 -10.21 1.45
C GLY A 113 6.80 -10.13 2.93
N TRP A 114 6.14 -11.16 3.44
CA TRP A 114 5.75 -11.24 4.85
C TRP A 114 5.71 -12.69 5.32
N TYR A 115 5.65 -12.90 6.63
CA TYR A 115 5.46 -14.22 7.22
C TYR A 115 4.00 -14.36 7.64
N VAL A 116 3.41 -15.51 7.34
CA VAL A 116 2.03 -15.84 7.71
C VAL A 116 2.09 -16.92 8.79
N ASP A 117 1.70 -16.55 10.00
CA ASP A 117 1.77 -17.44 11.17
C ASP A 117 0.88 -18.68 10.99
N ASP A 118 -0.33 -18.51 10.46
CA ASP A 118 -1.31 -19.59 10.22
C ASP A 118 -0.76 -20.68 9.29
N TYR A 119 0.02 -20.29 8.29
CA TYR A 119 0.63 -21.21 7.33
C TYR A 119 2.05 -21.62 7.73
N LYS A 120 2.58 -21.04 8.81
CA LYS A 120 3.97 -21.19 9.27
C LYS A 120 4.99 -21.01 8.16
N ARG A 121 4.74 -20.06 7.25
CA ARG A 121 5.48 -19.88 6.00
C ARG A 121 5.59 -18.42 5.60
N ALA A 122 6.70 -18.08 4.96
CA ALA A 122 6.86 -16.81 4.26
C ALA A 122 6.04 -16.79 2.96
N GLN A 123 5.57 -15.61 2.57
CA GLN A 123 4.73 -15.42 1.41
C GLN A 123 5.12 -14.13 0.68
N VAL A 124 5.13 -14.20 -0.65
CA VAL A 124 5.14 -13.03 -1.52
C VAL A 124 3.68 -12.74 -1.89
N SER A 125 3.13 -11.64 -1.38
CA SER A 125 1.79 -11.19 -1.74
C SER A 125 1.88 -10.16 -2.85
N VAL A 126 1.16 -10.42 -3.94
CA VAL A 126 1.22 -9.67 -5.20
C VAL A 126 -0.16 -9.14 -5.56
N ASN A 127 -0.19 -7.90 -6.05
CA ASN A 127 -1.33 -7.21 -6.63
C ASN A 127 -0.96 -6.60 -7.98
#